data_AF-A0A949KAA6-F1
#
_entry.id   AF-A0A949KAA6-F1
#
_cell.length_a   1.000
_cell.length_b   1.000
_cell.length_c   1.000
_cell.angle_alpha   90.00
_cell.angle_beta   90.00
_cell.angle_gamma   90.00
#
_symmetry.space_group_name_H-M   'P 1'
#
loop_
_entity.id
_entity.type
_entity.pdbx_description
1 polymer ?
#
loop_
_entity_poly.entity_id
_entity_poly.type
_entity_poly.pdbx_seq_one_letter_code
_entity_poly.pdbx_strand_id
1 'polypeptide(L)' 'MSSPNTVSLSGMTEGEAQEFHSYYLQGMIAFVAVAVVAHILAWFWRPWIPGPEGYASFEGVGQTVSAFLPMLT' A
#
# COMPACT_ATOMS: atom_id res chain seq x y z
N MET A 1 2.34 13.01 35.23
CA MET A 1 3.39 12.07 34.83
C MET A 1 2.98 10.73 35.39
N SER A 2 2.65 9.74 34.53
CA SER A 2 2.37 8.37 34.97
C SER A 2 3.63 7.81 35.64
N SER A 3 3.48 7.20 36.81
CA SER A 3 4.61 6.53 37.44
C SER A 3 4.90 5.24 36.66
N PRO A 4 6.18 4.85 36.44
CA PRO A 4 6.52 3.66 35.67
C PRO A 4 5.95 2.36 36.27
N ASN A 5 5.56 2.39 37.55
CA ASN A 5 4.98 1.26 38.29
C ASN A 5 3.44 1.36 38.46
N THR A 6 2.79 2.41 37.97
CA THR A 6 1.32 2.48 37.99
C THR A 6 0.76 1.73 36.79
N VAL A 7 -0.03 0.69 37.06
CA VAL A 7 -0.79 -0.04 36.04
C VAL A 7 -1.87 0.86 35.43
N SER A 8 -1.94 0.85 34.10
CA SER A 8 -2.94 1.59 33.33
C SER A 8 -4.29 0.87 33.27
N LEU A 9 -5.32 1.52 32.72
CA LEU A 9 -6.65 0.94 32.48
C LEU A 9 -6.62 -0.32 31.60
N SER A 10 -5.62 -0.47 30.73
CA SER A 10 -5.40 -1.68 29.92
C SER A 10 -4.65 -2.78 30.68
N GLY A 11 -4.33 -2.58 31.96
CA GLY A 11 -3.68 -3.57 32.82
C GLY A 11 -2.17 -3.68 32.63
N MET A 12 -1.54 -2.79 31.85
CA MET A 12 -0.12 -2.80 31.57
C MET A 12 0.60 -1.66 32.28
N THR A 13 1.81 -1.92 32.76
CA THR A 13 2.76 -0.88 33.17
C THR A 13 3.34 -0.16 31.94
N GLU A 14 3.92 1.03 32.15
CA GLU A 14 4.57 1.79 31.06
C GLU A 14 5.70 0.98 30.39
N GLY A 15 6.47 0.23 31.19
CA GLY A 15 7.55 -0.62 30.68
C GLY A 15 7.05 -1.74 29.77
N GLU A 16 6.02 -2.47 30.20
CA GLU A 16 5.42 -3.56 29.41
C GLU A 16 4.79 -3.04 28.12
N ALA A 17 4.14 -1.87 28.17
CA ALA A 17 3.56 -1.24 26.99
C ALA A 17 4.65 -0.86 25.97
N GLN A 18 5.80 -0.37 26.43
CA GLN A 18 6.91 0.02 25.56
C GLN A 18 7.62 -1.17 24.92
N GLU A 19 7.78 -2.28 25.64
CA GLU A 19 8.32 -3.52 25.06
C GLU A 19 7.41 -4.09 23.97
N PHE A 20 6.10 -4.19 24.23
CA PHE A 20 5.13 -4.60 23.22
C PHE A 20 5.16 -3.66 22.00
N HIS A 21 5.16 -2.35 22.24
CA HIS A 21 5.15 -1.37 21.17
C HIS A 21 6.39 -1.47 20.28
N SER A 22 7.56 -1.75 20.87
CA SER A 22 8.81 -1.94 20.13
C SER A 22 8.72 -3.10 19.12
N TYR A 23 8.29 -4.28 19.58
CA TYR A 23 8.13 -5.45 18.70
C TYR A 23 6.97 -5.29 17.71
N TYR A 24 5.87 -4.67 18.13
CA TYR A 24 4.73 -4.38 17.27
C TYR A 24 5.14 -3.47 16.10
N LEU A 25 5.87 -2.38 16.37
CA LEU A 25 6.33 -1.46 15.34
C LEU A 25 7.28 -2.15 14.36
N GLN A 26 8.16 -3.03 14.84
CA GLN A 26 9.06 -3.79 13.97
C GLN A 26 8.27 -4.61 12.93
N GLY A 27 7.25 -5.36 13.38
CA GLY A 27 6.40 -6.15 12.50
C GLY A 27 5.50 -5.28 11.60
N MET A 28 4.93 -4.21 12.14
CA MET A 28 4.07 -3.28 11.40
C MET A 28 4.83 -2.61 10.26
N ILE A 29 6.06 -2.15 10.51
CA ILE A 29 6.91 -1.55 9.48
C ILE A 29 7.24 -2.56 8.38
N ALA A 30 7.61 -3.79 8.75
CA ALA A 30 7.89 -4.84 7.77
C ALA A 30 6.68 -5.15 6.89
N PHE A 31 5.48 -5.26 7.49
CA PHE A 31 4.23 -5.48 6.75
C PHE A 31 3.90 -4.30 5.82
N VAL A 32 3.98 -3.06 6.33
CA VAL A 32 3.68 -1.87 5.52
C VAL A 32 4.66 -1.72 4.36
N ALA A 33 5.95 -2.00 4.57
CA ALA A 33 6.94 -1.97 3.50
C ALA A 33 6.58 -2.95 2.36
N VAL A 34 6.22 -4.19 2.71
CA VAL A 34 5.78 -5.20 1.73
C VAL A 34 4.47 -4.75 1.05
N ALA A 35 3.52 -4.23 1.81
CA ALA A 35 2.25 -3.75 1.28
C ALA A 35 2.45 -2.62 0.27
N VAL A 36 3.33 -1.65 0.53
CA VAL A 36 3.65 -0.56 -0.39
C VAL A 36 4.19 -1.11 -1.71
N VAL A 37 5.13 -2.06 -1.67
CA VAL A 37 5.69 -2.70 -2.87
C VAL A 37 4.60 -3.41 -3.67
N ALA A 38 3.73 -4.17 -3.00
CA ALA A 38 2.62 -4.87 -3.65
C ALA A 38 1.63 -3.89 -4.33
N HIS A 39 1.31 -2.77 -3.68
CA HIS A 39 0.41 -1.76 -4.23
C HIS A 39 1.04 -1.00 -5.40
N ILE A 40 2.35 -0.75 -5.37
CA ILE A 40 3.07 -0.20 -6.53
C ILE A 40 2.99 -1.15 -7.72
N LEU A 41 3.21 -2.45 -7.50
CA LEU A 41 3.10 -3.45 -8.57
C LEU A 41 1.68 -3.55 -9.13
N ALA A 42 0.67 -3.55 -8.25
CA ALA A 42 -0.73 -3.51 -8.65
C ALA A 42 -1.06 -2.24 -9.45
N TRP A 43 -0.48 -1.10 -9.07
CA TRP A 43 -0.63 0.17 -9.80
C TRP A 43 -0.03 0.11 -11.20
N PHE A 44 1.12 -0.54 -11.37
CA PHE A 44 1.70 -0.75 -12.71
C PHE A 44 0.81 -1.62 -13.60
N TRP A 45 0.10 -2.60 -13.03
CA TRP A 45 -0.82 -3.45 -13.80
C TRP A 45 -2.14 -2.74 -14.16
N ARG A 46 -2.77 -2.06 -13.19
CA ARG A 46 -4.03 -1.34 -13.39
C ARG A 46 -4.02 -0.08 -12.51
N PRO A 47 -3.54 1.07 -13.04
CA PRO A 47 -3.45 2.29 -12.26
C PRO A 47 -4.85 2.78 -11.94
N TRP A 48 -5.14 3.05 -10.67
CA TRP A 48 -6.49 3.41 -10.24
C TRP A 48 -6.74 4.92 -10.17
N ILE A 49 -5.68 5.76 -10.14
CA ILE A 49 -5.80 7.21 -10.35
C ILE A 49 -5.26 7.57 -11.73
N PRO A 50 -6.13 7.88 -12.70
CA PRO A 50 -5.68 8.40 -13.98
C PRO A 50 -5.20 9.86 -13.87
N GLY A 51 -4.32 10.27 -14.80
CA GLY A 51 -3.88 11.66 -14.93
C GLY A 51 -4.98 12.60 -15.46
N PRO A 52 -4.65 13.85 -15.84
CA PRO A 52 -5.62 14.86 -16.31
C PRO A 52 -6.46 14.39 -17.52
N GLU A 53 -5.92 13.48 -18.33
CA GLU A 53 -6.54 12.90 -19.52
C GLU A 53 -7.34 11.61 -19.22
N GLY A 54 -7.49 11.21 -17.95
CA GLY A 54 -8.28 10.02 -17.59
C GLY A 54 -7.59 8.68 -17.91
N TYR A 55 -8.39 7.62 -18.05
CA TYR A 55 -7.95 6.28 -18.46
C TYR A 55 -7.65 6.17 -19.97
N ALA A 56 -7.78 7.27 -20.73
CA ALA A 56 -7.64 7.30 -22.18
C ALA A 56 -6.24 6.87 -22.66
N SER A 57 -5.21 6.95 -21.80
CA SER A 57 -3.85 6.49 -22.11
C SER A 57 -3.75 4.98 -22.37
N PHE A 58 -4.68 4.18 -21.85
CA PHE A 58 -4.73 2.73 -22.12
C PHE A 58 -5.56 2.36 -23.36
N GLU A 59 -6.42 3.25 -23.86
CA GLU A 59 -7.27 2.98 -25.03
C GLU A 59 -6.49 3.01 -26.36
N GLY A 60 -5.40 3.76 -26.43
CA GLY A 60 -4.58 3.91 -27.64
C GLY A 60 -3.99 2.59 -28.15
N VAL A 61 -3.65 1.64 -27.26
CA VAL A 61 -3.11 0.32 -27.64
C VAL A 61 -4.19 -0.56 -28.30
N GLY A 62 -5.42 -0.54 -27.78
CA GLY A 62 -6.54 -1.29 -28.35
C GLY A 62 -7.00 -0.75 -29.71
N GLN A 63 -7.03 0.57 -29.88
CA GLN A 63 -7.35 1.22 -31.16
C GLN A 63 -6.30 0.95 -32.23
N THR A 64 -5.02 0.98 -31.87
CA THR A 64 -3.92 0.67 -32.79
C THR A 64 -4.05 -0.76 -33.33
N VAL A 65 -4.18 -1.76 -32.45
CA VAL A 65 -4.34 -3.15 -32.87
C VAL A 65 -5.60 -3.35 -33.73
N SER A 66 -6.71 -2.72 -33.36
CA SER A 66 -7.97 -2.81 -34.12
C SER A 66 -7.89 -2.13 -35.49
N ALA A 67 -7.13 -1.04 -35.61
CA ALA A 67 -6.93 -0.31 -36.86
C ALA A 67 -5.96 -1.04 -37.82
N PHE A 68 -4.97 -1.77 -37.29
CA PHE A 68 -3.97 -2.48 -38.10
C PHE A 68 -4.29 -3.96 -38.36
N LEU A 69 -5.17 -4.58 -37.56
CA LEU A 69 -5.69 -5.94 -37.82
C LEU A 69 -6.23 -6.17 -39.24
N PRO A 70 -7.09 -5.28 -39.80
CA PRO A 70 -7.59 -5.45 -41.17
C PRO A 70 -6.54 -5.16 -42.26
N MET A 71 -5.34 -4.68 -41.89
CA MET A 71 -4.23 -4.49 -42.84
C MET A 71 -3.42 -5.79 -43.07
N LEU A 72 -3.61 -6.81 -42.22
CA LEU A 72 -2.90 -8.09 -42.23
C LEU A 72 -3.75 -9.26 -42.78
N THR A 73 -5.00 -9.01 -43.17
CA THR A 73 -5.93 -9.97 -43.77
C THR A 73 -6.41 -9.47 -45.13
#